data_AF-A0A8S3JV80-F1
#
_entry.id   AF-A0A8S3JV80-F1
#
_cell.length_a   1.000
_cell.length_b   1.000
_cell.length_c   1.000
_cell.angle_alpha   90.00
_cell.angle_beta   90.00
_cell.angle_gamma   90.00
#
_symmetry.space_group_name_H-M   'P 1'
#
loop_
_entity.id
_entity.type
_entity.pdbx_description
1 polymer ?
#
loop_
_entity_poly.entity_id
_entity_poly.type
_entity_poly.pdbx_seq_one_letter_code
_entity_poly.pdbx_strand_id
1 'polypeptide(L)'
;DGPVTARITKLTYAVPGEACIRIKKSLRDHTLTDDEINLSTYFSSEKPNWMGIGRALAKHVKRPEGIDEKSLEFAEWARSVVEIHIPSSTLALGVDVYDTPGFLSDDAPVLKEILHDLVELIHPTLVFMYANPSTDDATKGCFLAVKTALHDLDEMSIFFLNSKADLNRMPKFKQGMNENEFLTILADERIQRYKLLLDAPFLVNDKLEG
;
A
#
# COMPACT_ATOMS: atom_id res chain seq x y z
N ASP A 1 6.00 -6.38 19.56
CA ASP A 1 5.47 -5.51 18.49
C ASP A 1 4.03 -5.87 18.24
N GLY A 2 3.11 -4.93 18.45
CA GLY A 2 1.72 -5.16 18.02
C GLY A 2 1.59 -5.09 16.49
N PRO A 3 0.40 -5.33 15.94
CA PRO A 3 0.22 -5.62 14.51
C PRO A 3 0.60 -4.45 13.59
N VAL A 4 0.57 -3.21 14.11
CA VAL A 4 0.88 -2.01 13.32
C VAL A 4 2.37 -1.70 13.37
N THR A 5 3.03 -1.90 12.22
CA THR A 5 4.46 -1.68 12.05
C THR A 5 4.80 -0.41 11.25
N ALA A 6 3.81 0.17 10.57
CA ALA A 6 3.95 1.35 9.71
C ALA A 6 2.75 2.29 9.83
N ARG A 7 2.91 3.55 9.43
CA ARG A 7 1.83 4.56 9.30
C ARG A 7 1.48 4.79 7.83
N ILE A 8 0.44 5.58 7.54
CA ILE A 8 0.02 5.84 6.16
C ILE A 8 1.17 6.41 5.36
N THR A 9 1.40 5.83 4.19
CA THR A 9 2.39 6.29 3.22
C THR A 9 1.69 6.64 1.91
N LYS A 10 1.89 7.86 1.41
CA LYS A 10 1.46 8.30 0.09
C LYS A 10 2.65 8.29 -0.85
N LEU A 11 2.54 7.62 -1.98
CA LEU A 11 3.47 7.75 -3.10
C LEU A 11 2.84 8.65 -4.15
N THR A 12 3.58 9.65 -4.59
CA THR A 12 3.15 10.60 -5.61
C THR A 12 4.32 10.95 -6.54
N TYR A 13 4.00 11.48 -7.71
CA TYR A 13 4.99 11.82 -8.71
C TYR A 13 5.82 13.04 -8.32
N ALA A 14 7.12 12.97 -8.60
CA ALA A 14 7.98 14.14 -8.75
C ALA A 14 9.06 13.86 -9.79
N VAL A 15 9.58 14.91 -10.42
CA VAL A 15 10.76 14.79 -11.26
C VAL A 15 11.99 14.47 -10.41
N PRO A 16 13.07 13.87 -10.98
CA PRO A 16 14.24 13.45 -10.19
C PRO A 16 14.85 14.56 -9.33
N GLY A 17 14.88 15.80 -9.82
CA GLY A 17 15.42 16.95 -9.08
C GLY A 17 14.56 17.40 -7.87
N GLU A 18 13.30 16.96 -7.82
CA GLU A 18 12.31 17.31 -6.80
C GLU A 18 11.94 16.11 -5.91
N ALA A 19 12.60 14.97 -6.10
CA ALA A 19 12.31 13.78 -5.31
C ALA A 19 12.60 14.05 -3.83
N CYS A 20 11.62 13.77 -2.96
CA CYS A 20 11.70 14.08 -1.54
C CYS A 20 10.77 13.21 -0.68
N ILE A 21 10.95 13.30 0.64
CA ILE A 21 10.01 12.78 1.64
C ILE A 21 9.52 13.95 2.48
N ARG A 22 8.21 13.99 2.71
CA ARG A 22 7.55 14.95 3.61
C ARG A 22 6.78 14.18 4.66
N ILE A 23 6.86 14.62 5.90
CA ILE A 23 6.08 14.04 6.99
C ILE A 23 5.08 15.08 7.44
N LYS A 24 3.81 14.81 7.14
CA LYS A 24 2.70 15.68 7.51
C LYS A 24 2.10 15.24 8.82
N LYS A 25 1.61 16.20 9.59
CA LYS A 25 0.99 15.94 10.89
C LYS A 25 -0.26 15.07 10.76
N SER A 26 -1.06 15.27 9.73
CA SER A 26 -2.17 14.37 9.38
C SER A 26 -2.57 14.48 7.92
N LEU A 27 -3.58 13.70 7.52
CA LEU A 27 -4.19 13.80 6.18
C LEU A 27 -4.85 15.17 5.94
N ARG A 28 -5.43 15.79 6.98
CA ARG A 28 -6.11 17.10 6.90
C ARG A 28 -5.20 18.27 7.27
N ASP A 29 -4.16 18.03 8.07
CA ASP A 29 -3.18 19.03 8.48
C ASP A 29 -1.85 18.79 7.75
N HIS A 30 -1.63 19.57 6.70
CA HIS A 30 -0.43 19.48 5.86
C HIS A 30 0.81 20.16 6.46
N THR A 31 0.75 20.61 7.72
CA THR A 31 1.93 21.11 8.43
C THR A 31 2.98 20.00 8.51
N LEU A 32 4.22 20.34 8.15
CA LEU A 32 5.33 19.41 8.25
C LEU A 32 5.74 19.21 9.71
N THR A 33 5.90 17.95 10.12
CA THR A 33 6.40 17.61 11.46
C THR A 33 7.92 17.63 11.53
N ASP A 34 8.58 17.42 10.39
CA ASP A 34 10.03 17.41 10.20
C ASP A 34 10.40 18.14 8.91
N ASP A 35 11.68 18.48 8.77
CA ASP A 35 12.21 19.01 7.51
C ASP A 35 12.02 18.03 6.35
N GLU A 36 11.85 18.60 5.15
CA GLU A 36 11.80 17.83 3.91
C GLU A 36 13.12 17.07 3.69
N ILE A 37 13.03 15.78 3.43
CA ILE A 37 14.21 14.95 3.18
C ILE A 37 14.41 14.83 1.69
N ASN A 38 15.48 15.43 1.20
CA ASN A 38 15.83 15.40 -0.21
C ASN A 38 16.24 13.97 -0.64
N LEU A 39 15.56 13.45 -1.67
CA LEU A 39 15.87 12.17 -2.30
C LEU A 39 16.52 12.31 -3.69
N SER A 40 16.67 13.51 -4.24
CA SER A 40 17.13 13.74 -5.62
C SER A 40 18.46 13.04 -5.94
N THR A 41 19.38 12.99 -4.98
CA THR A 41 20.70 12.34 -5.15
C THR A 41 20.59 10.83 -5.37
N TYR A 42 19.54 10.19 -4.87
CA TYR A 42 19.30 8.75 -5.07
C TYR A 42 18.77 8.41 -6.47
N PHE A 43 18.40 9.41 -7.26
CA PHE A 43 17.94 9.30 -8.65
C PHE A 43 18.95 9.86 -9.66
N SER A 44 20.19 10.13 -9.23
CA SER A 44 21.24 10.73 -10.08
C SER A 44 21.87 9.78 -11.10
N SER A 45 21.66 8.47 -10.95
CA SER A 45 22.15 7.43 -11.84
C SER A 45 21.03 6.79 -12.66
N GLU A 46 21.38 6.10 -13.76
CA GLU A 46 20.41 5.37 -14.62
C GLU A 46 19.50 4.41 -13.82
N LYS A 47 20.03 3.83 -12.74
CA LYS A 47 19.26 3.02 -11.79
C LYS A 47 19.14 3.78 -10.47
N PRO A 48 17.92 3.99 -9.94
CA PRO A 48 17.74 4.58 -8.63
C PRO A 48 18.38 3.73 -7.53
N ASN A 49 18.94 4.38 -6.52
CA ASN A 49 19.48 3.71 -5.33
C ASN A 49 18.35 3.37 -4.33
N TRP A 50 17.56 2.35 -4.67
CA TRP A 50 16.42 1.90 -3.85
C TRP A 50 16.81 1.50 -2.42
N MET A 51 17.99 0.92 -2.24
CA MET A 51 18.48 0.54 -0.90
C MET A 51 18.76 1.78 -0.05
N GLY A 52 19.35 2.81 -0.65
CA GLY A 52 19.56 4.10 0.01
C GLY A 52 18.26 4.79 0.40
N ILE A 53 17.28 4.81 -0.52
CA ILE A 53 15.94 5.34 -0.28
C ILE A 53 15.26 4.59 0.87
N GLY A 54 15.32 3.25 0.86
CA GLY A 54 14.75 2.42 1.93
C GLY A 54 15.36 2.70 3.30
N ARG A 55 16.68 2.93 3.39
CA ARG A 55 17.34 3.33 4.63
C ARG A 55 16.91 4.73 5.10
N ALA A 56 16.77 5.68 4.17
CA ALA A 56 16.31 7.03 4.49
C ALA A 56 14.86 7.01 5.02
N LEU A 57 13.98 6.20 4.41
CA LEU A 57 12.58 6.05 4.80
C LEU A 57 12.38 5.30 6.10
N ALA A 58 13.21 4.30 6.41
CA ALA A 58 12.95 3.33 7.47
C ALA A 58 12.67 3.97 8.84
N LYS A 59 13.40 5.03 9.19
CA LYS A 59 13.24 5.73 10.48
C LYS A 59 11.95 6.57 10.57
N HIS A 60 11.32 6.86 9.44
CA HIS A 60 10.11 7.67 9.36
C HIS A 60 8.86 6.83 9.12
N VAL A 61 8.99 5.64 8.56
CA VAL A 61 7.83 4.77 8.31
C VAL A 61 7.60 3.83 9.49
N LYS A 62 8.68 3.32 10.10
CA LYS A 62 8.56 2.33 11.18
C LYS A 62 8.07 2.95 12.47
N ARG A 63 7.24 2.19 13.18
CA ARG A 63 6.85 2.50 14.55
C ARG A 63 8.08 2.58 15.45
N PRO A 64 8.24 3.65 16.26
CA PRO A 64 9.30 3.72 17.25
C PRO A 64 9.16 2.62 18.30
N GLU A 65 10.30 2.09 18.76
CA GLU A 65 10.35 1.03 19.75
C GLU A 65 9.81 1.52 21.11
N GLY A 66 9.05 0.66 21.80
CA GLY A 66 8.60 0.92 23.16
C GLY A 66 7.36 1.79 23.32
N ILE A 67 6.81 2.35 22.25
CA ILE A 67 5.54 3.10 22.30
C ILE A 67 4.38 2.12 22.54
N ASP A 68 3.49 2.39 23.49
CA ASP A 68 2.28 1.59 23.74
C ASP A 68 1.13 1.95 22.78
N GLU A 69 0.37 0.97 22.28
CA GLU A 69 -0.70 1.19 21.28
C GLU A 69 -1.86 2.04 21.77
N LYS A 70 -2.05 2.12 23.09
CA LYS A 70 -3.13 2.89 23.72
C LYS A 70 -2.65 4.27 24.17
N SER A 71 -1.38 4.59 23.98
CA SER A 71 -0.81 5.88 24.32
C SER A 71 -1.22 6.97 23.32
N LEU A 72 -1.23 8.22 23.79
CA LEU A 72 -1.39 9.39 22.92
C LEU A 72 -0.24 9.51 21.92
N GLU A 73 0.97 9.12 22.32
CA GLU A 73 2.15 9.13 21.45
C GLU A 73 1.97 8.21 20.24
N PHE A 74 1.40 7.01 20.44
CA PHE A 74 1.03 6.13 19.33
C PHE A 74 -0.01 6.78 18.43
N ALA A 75 -1.03 7.43 18.99
CA ALA A 75 -2.07 8.07 18.21
C ALA A 75 -1.54 9.23 17.36
N GLU A 76 -0.65 10.06 17.91
CA GLU A 76 0.02 11.14 17.19
C GLU A 76 0.91 10.59 16.07
N TRP A 77 1.73 9.58 16.38
CA TRP A 77 2.55 8.91 15.38
C TRP A 77 1.72 8.25 14.27
N ALA A 78 0.64 7.56 14.60
CA ALA A 78 -0.21 6.87 13.64
C ALA A 78 -0.93 7.85 12.70
N ARG A 79 -1.34 9.03 13.21
CA ARG A 79 -2.04 10.06 12.43
C ARG A 79 -1.16 10.73 11.38
N SER A 80 0.13 10.83 11.66
CA SER A 80 1.07 11.43 10.72
C SER A 80 1.21 10.61 9.43
N VAL A 81 1.47 11.32 8.33
CA VAL A 81 1.47 10.76 6.98
C VAL A 81 2.84 10.96 6.36
N VAL A 82 3.39 9.90 5.79
CA VAL A 82 4.65 9.97 5.04
C VAL A 82 4.32 10.12 3.56
N GLU A 83 4.59 11.30 2.98
CA GLU A 83 4.49 11.51 1.55
C GLU A 83 5.86 11.32 0.89
N ILE A 84 5.92 10.42 -0.09
CA ILE A 84 7.11 10.08 -0.85
C ILE A 84 6.90 10.54 -2.28
N HIS A 85 7.67 11.55 -2.67
CA HIS A 85 7.68 12.12 -4.01
C HIS A 85 8.81 11.47 -4.81
N ILE A 86 8.47 10.66 -5.82
CA ILE A 86 9.47 9.95 -6.63
C ILE A 86 9.20 10.01 -8.14
N PRO A 87 10.26 9.90 -8.95
CA PRO A 87 10.14 9.65 -10.38
C PRO A 87 9.53 8.27 -10.63
N SER A 88 8.43 8.23 -11.38
CA SER A 88 7.81 7.00 -11.84
C SER A 88 6.94 7.31 -13.05
N SER A 89 7.11 6.53 -14.13
CA SER A 89 6.26 6.65 -15.32
C SER A 89 4.79 6.39 -15.01
N THR A 90 4.50 5.54 -14.02
CA THR A 90 3.13 5.24 -13.58
C THR A 90 2.54 6.40 -12.79
N LEU A 91 3.30 6.96 -11.83
CA LEU A 91 2.81 8.08 -11.02
C LEU A 91 2.66 9.36 -11.87
N ALA A 92 3.48 9.52 -12.91
CA ALA A 92 3.41 10.65 -13.85
C ALA A 92 2.07 10.74 -14.59
N LEU A 93 1.26 9.67 -14.60
CA LEU A 93 -0.10 9.66 -15.15
C LEU A 93 -1.12 10.35 -14.22
N GLY A 94 -0.69 10.94 -13.10
CA GLY A 94 -1.57 11.55 -12.10
C GLY A 94 -2.16 10.53 -11.13
N VAL A 95 -1.50 9.38 -10.95
CA VAL A 95 -1.89 8.34 -10.01
C VAL A 95 -1.16 8.53 -8.69
N ASP A 96 -1.92 8.66 -7.61
CA ASP A 96 -1.40 8.60 -6.24
C ASP A 96 -1.67 7.20 -5.66
N VAL A 97 -0.69 6.65 -4.94
CA VAL A 97 -0.81 5.35 -4.28
C VAL A 97 -0.75 5.56 -2.78
N TYR A 98 -1.72 5.03 -2.06
CA TYR A 98 -1.77 5.09 -0.60
C TYR A 98 -1.59 3.69 -0.03
N ASP A 99 -0.57 3.52 0.80
CA ASP A 99 -0.38 2.33 1.62
C ASP A 99 -0.82 2.63 3.05
N THR A 100 -1.65 1.75 3.61
CA THR A 100 -2.30 1.95 4.90
C THR A 100 -1.88 0.86 5.89
N PRO A 101 -1.73 1.18 7.18
CA PRO A 101 -1.52 0.15 8.19
C PRO A 101 -2.65 -0.88 8.16
N GLY A 102 -2.28 -2.16 8.22
CA GLY A 102 -3.23 -3.22 8.57
C GLY A 102 -3.58 -3.12 10.06
N PHE A 103 -4.83 -3.39 10.41
CA PHE A 103 -5.29 -3.41 11.80
C PHE A 103 -6.40 -4.44 12.01
N LEU A 104 -6.55 -4.84 13.28
CA LEU A 104 -7.57 -5.76 13.79
C LEU A 104 -8.77 -4.99 14.37
N SER A 105 -9.86 -5.71 14.65
CA SER A 105 -11.06 -5.13 15.25
C SER A 105 -10.80 -4.50 16.62
N ASP A 106 -9.84 -5.02 17.38
CA ASP A 106 -9.60 -4.65 18.77
C ASP A 106 -8.40 -3.70 18.91
N ASP A 107 -7.79 -3.33 17.78
CA ASP A 107 -6.68 -2.36 17.74
C ASP A 107 -7.17 -0.95 18.09
N ALA A 108 -6.20 -0.07 18.33
CA ALA A 108 -6.43 1.32 18.72
C ALA A 108 -7.45 2.03 17.79
N PRO A 109 -8.49 2.68 18.35
CA PRO A 109 -9.54 3.36 17.58
C PRO A 109 -9.02 4.35 16.53
N VAL A 110 -7.90 5.00 16.85
CA VAL A 110 -7.21 5.96 15.97
C VAL A 110 -6.96 5.41 14.56
N LEU A 111 -6.67 4.11 14.42
CA LEU A 111 -6.35 3.49 13.12
C LEU A 111 -7.57 3.43 12.21
N LYS A 112 -8.75 3.19 12.79
CA LYS A 112 -10.03 3.19 12.06
C LYS A 112 -10.43 4.60 11.67
N GLU A 113 -10.24 5.56 12.57
CA GLU A 113 -10.49 6.99 12.30
C GLU A 113 -9.62 7.49 11.15
N ILE A 114 -8.31 7.18 11.17
CA ILE A 114 -7.37 7.60 10.12
C ILE A 114 -7.74 6.96 8.77
N LEU A 115 -8.15 5.69 8.75
CA LEU A 115 -8.61 5.04 7.52
C LEU A 115 -9.88 5.69 6.97
N HIS A 116 -10.83 6.01 7.84
CA HIS A 116 -12.07 6.69 7.46
C HIS A 116 -11.76 8.07 6.87
N ASP A 117 -10.95 8.87 7.56
CA ASP A 117 -10.44 10.16 7.08
C ASP A 117 -9.77 10.03 5.70
N LEU A 118 -8.96 8.99 5.49
CA LEU A 118 -8.31 8.75 4.21
C LEU A 118 -9.36 8.56 3.10
N VAL A 119 -10.27 7.62 3.29
CA VAL A 119 -11.30 7.26 2.30
C VAL A 119 -12.18 8.46 1.97
N GLU A 120 -12.61 9.21 2.98
CA GLU A 120 -13.39 10.44 2.83
C GLU A 120 -12.63 11.53 2.07
N LEU A 121 -11.31 11.66 2.28
CA LEU A 121 -10.54 12.73 1.64
C LEU A 121 -10.14 12.41 0.19
N ILE A 122 -9.76 11.17 -0.08
CA ILE A 122 -9.16 10.80 -1.36
C ILE A 122 -10.19 10.27 -2.36
N HIS A 123 -11.35 9.81 -1.88
CA HIS A 123 -12.38 9.13 -2.68
C HIS A 123 -11.77 8.05 -3.59
N PRO A 124 -11.24 6.94 -3.02
CA PRO A 124 -10.39 6.02 -3.76
C PRO A 124 -11.15 5.35 -4.91
N THR A 125 -10.56 5.38 -6.11
CA THR A 125 -11.12 4.68 -7.29
C THR A 125 -10.85 3.17 -7.25
N LEU A 126 -9.70 2.77 -6.68
CA LEU A 126 -9.25 1.37 -6.64
C LEU A 126 -8.76 1.04 -5.23
N VAL A 127 -9.31 -0.03 -4.66
CA VAL A 127 -8.95 -0.48 -3.31
C VAL A 127 -8.35 -1.88 -3.39
N PHE A 128 -7.08 -1.98 -3.01
CA PHE A 128 -6.38 -3.25 -2.89
C PHE A 128 -6.55 -3.79 -1.47
N MET A 129 -7.11 -4.98 -1.36
CA MET A 129 -7.23 -5.67 -0.08
C MET A 129 -6.37 -6.91 -0.06
N TYR A 130 -5.52 -6.98 0.95
CA TYR A 130 -4.73 -8.16 1.23
C TYR A 130 -5.55 -9.14 2.03
N ALA A 131 -6.16 -10.14 1.38
CA ALA A 131 -6.67 -11.30 2.09
C ALA A 131 -5.49 -12.04 2.71
N ASN A 132 -5.47 -12.17 4.04
CA ASN A 132 -4.52 -13.06 4.69
C ASN A 132 -5.20 -14.40 4.99
N PRO A 133 -4.94 -15.47 4.21
CA PRO A 133 -5.57 -16.77 4.43
C PRO A 133 -5.18 -17.43 5.76
N SER A 134 -4.23 -16.88 6.51
CA SER A 134 -3.83 -17.37 7.84
C SER A 134 -4.61 -16.76 9.00
N THR A 135 -5.52 -15.80 8.77
CA THR A 135 -6.29 -15.13 9.83
C THR A 135 -7.70 -14.80 9.33
N ASP A 136 -8.62 -15.69 9.64
CA ASP A 136 -10.03 -15.76 9.29
C ASP A 136 -10.82 -14.54 9.81
N ASP A 137 -10.57 -14.12 11.05
CA ASP A 137 -11.33 -13.04 11.70
C ASP A 137 -10.69 -11.64 11.54
N ALA A 138 -9.36 -11.56 11.46
CA ALA A 138 -8.61 -10.30 11.34
C ALA A 138 -8.98 -9.48 10.09
N THR A 139 -9.12 -10.16 8.95
CA THR A 139 -9.39 -9.55 7.65
C THR A 139 -10.78 -8.90 7.60
N LYS A 140 -11.70 -9.35 8.45
CA LYS A 140 -13.08 -8.82 8.54
C LYS A 140 -13.11 -7.42 9.13
N GLY A 141 -12.25 -7.10 10.10
CA GLY A 141 -12.23 -5.80 10.78
C GLY A 141 -11.85 -4.65 9.84
N CYS A 142 -10.72 -4.79 9.15
CA CYS A 142 -10.26 -3.80 8.17
C CYS A 142 -11.25 -3.68 6.99
N PHE A 143 -11.75 -4.80 6.46
CA PHE A 143 -12.76 -4.78 5.39
C PHE A 143 -14.04 -4.04 5.80
N LEU A 144 -14.56 -4.31 7.01
CA LEU A 144 -15.76 -3.63 7.51
C LEU A 144 -15.51 -2.14 7.70
N ALA A 145 -14.33 -1.74 8.21
CA ALA A 145 -13.98 -0.33 8.35
C ALA A 145 -13.91 0.39 6.99
N VAL A 146 -13.26 -0.23 5.99
CA VAL A 146 -13.25 0.27 4.61
C VAL A 146 -14.67 0.37 4.07
N LYS A 147 -15.47 -0.69 4.22
CA LYS A 147 -16.86 -0.72 3.72
C LYS A 147 -17.71 0.39 4.35
N THR A 148 -17.59 0.61 5.66
CA THR A 148 -18.29 1.69 6.34
C THR A 148 -17.87 3.05 5.79
N ALA A 149 -16.56 3.30 5.66
CA ALA A 149 -16.06 4.56 5.12
C ALA A 149 -16.47 4.79 3.65
N LEU A 150 -16.54 3.73 2.84
CA LEU A 150 -16.99 3.81 1.45
C LEU A 150 -18.50 4.02 1.32
N HIS A 151 -19.31 3.52 2.26
CA HIS A 151 -20.76 3.75 2.25
C HIS A 151 -21.10 5.25 2.41
N ASP A 152 -20.20 6.01 3.03
CA ASP A 152 -20.34 7.45 3.20
C ASP A 152 -19.96 8.24 1.93
N LEU A 153 -19.48 7.58 0.87
CA LEU A 153 -19.15 8.20 -0.42
C LEU A 153 -20.31 8.09 -1.41
N ASP A 154 -20.47 9.10 -2.28
CA ASP A 154 -21.37 9.06 -3.44
C ASP A 154 -21.08 7.84 -4.34
N GLU A 155 -22.03 7.45 -5.21
CA GLU A 155 -21.91 6.29 -6.12
C GLU A 155 -20.62 6.33 -6.97
N MET A 156 -19.56 5.69 -6.46
CA MET A 156 -18.25 5.58 -7.09
C MET A 156 -18.01 4.14 -7.52
N SER A 157 -17.41 3.95 -8.70
CA SER A 157 -16.96 2.64 -9.16
C SER A 157 -15.69 2.23 -8.41
N ILE A 158 -15.86 1.59 -7.25
CA ILE A 158 -14.76 1.08 -6.44
C ILE A 158 -14.48 -0.38 -6.83
N PHE A 159 -13.27 -0.64 -7.30
CA PHE A 159 -12.82 -1.98 -7.63
C PHE A 159 -12.10 -2.61 -6.43
N PHE A 160 -12.57 -3.78 -6.01
CA PHE A 160 -11.90 -4.60 -4.98
C PHE A 160 -11.05 -5.66 -5.64
N LEU A 161 -9.73 -5.63 -5.38
CA LEU A 161 -8.82 -6.67 -5.85
C LEU A 161 -8.48 -7.63 -4.71
N ASN A 162 -8.90 -8.89 -4.84
CA ASN A 162 -8.52 -9.95 -3.92
C ASN A 162 -7.13 -10.49 -4.29
N SER A 163 -6.10 -10.01 -3.58
CA SER A 163 -4.75 -10.56 -3.72
C SER A 163 -4.70 -12.01 -3.20
N LYS A 164 -3.75 -12.81 -3.70
CA LYS A 164 -3.58 -14.25 -3.33
C LYS A 164 -4.72 -15.18 -3.75
N ALA A 165 -5.63 -14.74 -4.65
CA ALA A 165 -6.68 -15.59 -5.21
C ALA A 165 -6.12 -16.83 -5.96
N ASP A 166 -4.88 -16.73 -6.41
CA ASP A 166 -4.10 -17.79 -7.02
C ASP A 166 -3.61 -18.84 -6.00
N LEU A 167 -3.30 -18.47 -4.75
CA LEU A 167 -2.82 -19.44 -3.73
C LEU A 167 -3.81 -20.59 -3.50
N ASN A 168 -5.11 -20.29 -3.43
CA ASN A 168 -6.16 -21.31 -3.31
C ASN A 168 -6.29 -22.19 -4.55
N ARG A 169 -5.71 -21.75 -5.67
CA ARG A 169 -5.74 -22.42 -6.98
C ARG A 169 -4.38 -22.96 -7.40
N MET A 170 -3.36 -22.89 -6.53
CA MET A 170 -2.07 -23.52 -6.71
C MET A 170 -2.11 -24.91 -6.07
N PRO A 171 -2.50 -25.97 -6.80
CA PRO A 171 -2.62 -27.33 -6.24
C PRO A 171 -1.30 -27.88 -5.69
N LYS A 172 -0.17 -27.28 -6.09
CA LYS A 172 1.17 -27.62 -5.62
C LYS A 172 1.60 -26.85 -4.37
N PHE A 173 0.90 -25.77 -4.00
CA PHE A 173 1.19 -25.03 -2.78
C PHE A 173 0.87 -25.91 -1.57
N LYS A 174 1.91 -26.32 -0.83
CA LYS A 174 1.80 -27.16 0.36
C LYS A 174 2.35 -26.40 1.56
N GLN A 175 1.66 -26.45 2.70
CA GLN A 175 2.24 -26.01 3.97
C GLN A 175 3.57 -26.75 4.20
N GLY A 176 4.66 -26.00 4.40
CA GLY A 176 6.02 -26.53 4.60
C GLY A 176 6.95 -26.45 3.39
N MET A 177 6.51 -25.89 2.27
CA MET A 177 7.35 -25.58 1.12
C MET A 177 8.45 -24.56 1.45
N ASN A 178 9.66 -24.75 0.92
CA ASN A 178 10.73 -23.76 1.10
C ASN A 178 10.61 -22.59 0.10
N GLU A 179 11.27 -21.47 0.40
CA GLU A 179 11.17 -20.23 -0.37
C GLU A 179 11.52 -20.43 -1.86
N ASN A 180 12.54 -21.23 -2.19
CA ASN A 180 12.96 -21.45 -3.57
C ASN A 180 11.93 -22.25 -4.38
N GLU A 181 11.32 -23.26 -3.77
CA GLU A 181 10.21 -24.02 -4.36
C GLU A 181 8.99 -23.12 -4.61
N PHE A 182 8.67 -22.26 -3.65
CA PHE A 182 7.57 -21.30 -3.78
C PHE A 182 7.81 -20.29 -4.90
N LEU A 183 9.01 -19.69 -4.97
CA LEU A 183 9.36 -18.72 -6.01
C LEU A 183 9.30 -19.32 -7.41
N THR A 184 9.67 -20.60 -7.55
CA THR A 184 9.60 -21.32 -8.85
C THR A 184 8.14 -21.52 -9.27
N ILE A 185 7.28 -22.02 -8.38
CA ILE A 185 5.84 -22.22 -8.67
C ILE A 185 5.15 -20.90 -8.96
N LEU A 186 5.49 -19.85 -8.21
CA LEU A 186 4.93 -18.51 -8.42
C LEU A 186 5.27 -17.94 -9.80
N ALA A 187 6.50 -18.16 -10.28
CA ALA A 187 6.90 -17.73 -11.61
C ALA A 187 6.09 -18.44 -12.72
N ASP A 188 5.94 -19.77 -12.61
CA ASP A 188 5.17 -20.58 -13.57
C ASP A 188 3.69 -20.17 -13.61
N GLU A 189 3.07 -19.99 -12.44
CA GLU A 189 1.67 -19.56 -12.33
C GLU A 189 1.46 -18.15 -12.86
N ARG A 190 2.37 -17.20 -12.60
CA ARG A 190 2.31 -15.86 -13.18
C ARG A 190 2.32 -15.89 -14.70
N ILE A 191 3.19 -16.71 -15.30
CA ILE A 191 3.26 -16.88 -16.76
C ILE A 191 1.94 -17.47 -17.28
N GLN A 192 1.40 -18.48 -16.61
CA GLN A 192 0.14 -19.12 -17.02
C GLN A 192 -1.04 -18.15 -16.93
N ARG A 193 -1.17 -17.39 -15.83
CA ARG A 193 -2.22 -16.38 -15.64
C ARG A 193 -2.10 -15.24 -16.64
N TYR A 194 -0.87 -14.80 -16.94
CA TYR A 194 -0.63 -13.79 -17.94
C TYR A 194 -1.05 -14.26 -19.34
N LYS A 195 -0.76 -15.51 -19.72
CA LYS A 195 -1.26 -16.10 -20.98
C LYS A 195 -2.79 -16.14 -21.01
N LEU A 196 -3.43 -16.61 -19.95
CA LEU A 196 -4.90 -16.62 -19.85
C LEU A 196 -5.52 -15.22 -19.98
N LEU A 197 -4.86 -14.20 -19.43
CA LEU A 197 -5.28 -12.80 -19.59
C LEU A 197 -5.13 -12.35 -21.05
N LEU A 198 -3.98 -12.63 -21.68
CA LEU A 198 -3.75 -12.30 -23.09
C LEU A 198 -4.69 -13.03 -24.05
N ASP A 199 -5.15 -14.22 -23.67
CA ASP A 199 -6.10 -15.03 -24.44
C ASP A 199 -7.57 -14.64 -24.15
N ALA A 200 -7.82 -13.67 -23.25
CA ALA A 200 -9.16 -13.24 -22.92
C ALA A 200 -9.81 -12.53 -24.12
N PRO A 201 -11.06 -12.86 -24.49
CA PRO A 201 -11.69 -12.38 -25.74
C PRO A 201 -11.70 -10.85 -25.92
N PHE A 202 -11.74 -10.10 -24.82
CA PHE A 202 -11.75 -8.63 -24.83
C PHE A 202 -10.34 -8.01 -24.98
N LEU A 203 -9.26 -8.77 -24.78
CA LEU A 203 -7.87 -8.34 -25.00
C LEU A 203 -7.29 -8.84 -26.33
N VAL A 204 -7.86 -9.92 -26.87
CA VAL A 204 -7.47 -10.46 -28.18
C VAL A 204 -7.88 -9.53 -29.34
N ASN A 205 -8.94 -8.73 -29.15
CA ASN A 205 -9.43 -7.80 -30.17
C ASN A 205 -8.55 -6.55 -30.38
N ASP A 206 -7.63 -6.22 -29.47
CA ASP A 206 -6.69 -5.10 -29.64
C ASP A 206 -5.45 -5.48 -30.47
N LYS A 207 -5.28 -6.76 -30.85
CA LYS A 207 -4.14 -7.23 -31.66
C LYS A 207 -4.38 -7.21 -33.17
N LEU A 208 -5.51 -6.66 -33.65
CA LEU A 208 -5.86 -6.67 -35.07
C LEU A 208 -6.05 -5.29 -35.72
N GLU A 209 -5.76 -4.19 -35.01
CA GLU A 209 -5.68 -2.85 -35.62
C GLU A 209 -4.33 -2.20 -35.29
N GLY A 210 -3.29 -2.61 -36.01
CA GLY A 210 -1.94 -2.04 -35.99
C GLY A 210 -1.12 -2.50 -37.17
#